data_AF-A0A451BR86-F1
#
_entry.id   AF-A0A451BR86-F1
#
_cell.length_a   1.000
_cell.length_b   1.000
_cell.length_c   1.000
_cell.angle_alpha   90.00
_cell.angle_beta   90.00
_cell.angle_gamma   90.00
#
_symmetry.space_group_name_H-M   'P 1'
#
loop_
_entity.id
_entity.type
_entity.pdbx_description
1 polymer ?
#
loop_
_entity_poly.entity_id
_entity_poly.type
_entity_poly.pdbx_seq_one_letter_code
_entity_poly.pdbx_strand_id
1 'polypeptide(L)' 'MLPYGELLEEILFLVREDAEYFDCVVELEHARAIVERGTSAHWQMRTYQDAIAGNYGDSLLNALNMAFC' A
#
# COMPACT_ATOMS: atom_id res chain seq x y z
N MET A 1 -15.14 16.09 2.33
CA MET A 1 -14.02 15.21 2.72
C MET A 1 -13.16 15.02 1.49
N LEU A 2 -11.84 15.25 1.59
CA LEU A 2 -10.92 15.05 0.47
C LEU A 2 -10.64 13.55 0.29
N PRO A 3 -10.43 13.05 -0.94
CA PRO A 3 -9.89 11.73 -1.18
C PRO A 3 -8.50 11.58 -0.52
N TYR A 4 -8.21 10.41 0.05
CA TYR A 4 -6.94 10.19 0.75
C TYR A 4 -5.72 10.39 -0.16
N GLY A 5 -5.82 10.06 -1.46
CA GLY A 5 -4.73 10.26 -2.41
C GLY A 5 -4.33 11.73 -2.56
N GLU A 6 -5.28 12.66 -2.52
CA GLU A 6 -4.98 14.10 -2.57
C GLU A 6 -4.27 14.55 -1.29
N LEU A 7 -4.72 14.08 -0.13
CA LEU A 7 -4.06 14.36 1.15
C LEU A 7 -2.64 13.78 1.20
N LEU A 8 -2.40 12.62 0.59
CA LEU A 8 -1.07 12.03 0.51
C LEU A 8 -0.12 12.95 -0.26
N GLU A 9 -0.54 13.55 -1.37
CA GLU A 9 0.29 14.49 -2.12
C GLU A 9 0.65 15.73 -1.28
N GLU A 10 -0.28 16.24 -0.48
CA GLU A 10 0.00 17.34 0.45
C GLU A 10 1.06 16.93 1.50
N ILE A 11 0.95 15.73 2.07
CA ILE A 11 1.91 15.21 3.04
C ILE A 11 3.29 15.03 2.39
N LEU A 12 3.35 14.43 1.20
CA LEU A 12 4.60 14.21 0.46
C LEU A 12 5.30 15.52 0.11
N PHE A 13 4.53 16.57 -0.19
CA PHE A 13 5.06 17.91 -0.38
C PHE A 13 5.65 18.48 0.92
N LEU A 14 4.94 18.32 2.05
CA LEU A 14 5.39 18.85 3.34
C LEU A 14 6.70 18.22 3.84
N VAL A 15 6.92 16.93 3.58
CA VAL A 15 8.12 16.20 4.07
C VAL A 15 9.21 16.05 3.01
N ARG A 16 9.08 16.74 1.85
CA ARG A 16 10.03 16.60 0.74
C ARG A 16 11.45 16.99 1.14
N GLU A 17 11.61 18.12 1.82
CA GLU A 17 12.91 18.63 2.27
C GLU A 17 13.60 17.64 3.22
N ASP A 18 12.86 17.06 4.17
CA ASP A 18 13.39 16.03 5.05
C ASP A 18 13.82 14.78 4.28
N ALA A 19 13.02 14.35 3.30
CA ALA A 19 13.35 13.19 2.49
C ALA A 19 14.60 13.41 1.61
N GLU A 20 14.81 14.63 1.11
CA GLU A 20 16.03 15.03 0.42
C GLU A 20 17.23 15.04 1.39
N TYR A 21 17.05 15.57 2.60
CA TYR A 21 18.08 15.59 3.66
C TYR A 21 18.51 14.18 4.08
N PHE A 22 17.57 13.23 4.18
CA PHE A 22 17.82 11.84 4.55
C PHE A 22 18.13 10.92 3.37
N ASP A 23 18.15 11.42 2.13
CA ASP A 23 18.35 10.64 0.90
C ASP A 23 17.36 9.46 0.78
N CYS A 24 16.09 9.69 1.15
CA CYS A 24 15.02 8.67 1.16
C CYS A 24 13.78 9.07 0.33
N VAL A 25 13.99 9.94 -0.66
CA VAL A 25 12.94 10.42 -1.57
C VAL A 25 12.22 9.26 -2.25
N VAL A 26 12.95 8.24 -2.71
CA VAL A 26 12.39 7.11 -3.46
C VAL A 26 11.45 6.27 -2.57
N GLU A 27 11.87 5.98 -1.34
CA GLU A 27 11.11 5.26 -0.35
C GLU A 27 9.84 6.02 0.03
N LEU A 28 9.96 7.34 0.18
CA LEU A 28 8.82 8.19 0.48
C LEU A 28 7.79 8.19 -0.67
N GLU A 29 8.26 8.29 -1.92
CA GLU A 29 7.37 8.27 -3.10
C GLU A 29 6.68 6.92 -3.32
N HIS A 30 7.22 5.83 -2.78
CA HIS A 30 6.59 4.51 -2.81
C HIS A 30 5.21 4.49 -2.14
N ALA A 31 4.91 5.45 -1.25
CA ALA A 31 3.57 5.59 -0.67
C ALA A 31 2.45 5.69 -1.72
N ARG A 32 2.73 6.26 -2.90
CA ARG A 32 1.77 6.32 -4.02
C ARG A 32 1.40 4.93 -4.54
N ALA A 33 2.40 4.05 -4.66
CA ALA A 33 2.18 2.66 -5.08
C ALA A 33 1.33 1.89 -4.07
N ILE A 34 1.47 2.18 -2.76
CA ILE A 34 0.65 1.58 -1.71
C ILE A 34 -0.82 1.99 -1.86
N VAL A 35 -1.10 3.26 -2.18
CA VAL A 35 -2.47 3.74 -2.42
C VAL A 35 -3.06 3.10 -3.68
N GLU A 36 -2.28 2.95 -4.75
CA GLU A 36 -2.74 2.35 -6.00
C GLU A 36 -3.01 0.85 -5.87
N ARG A 37 -2.09 0.08 -5.26
CA ARG A 37 -2.16 -1.38 -5.20
C ARG A 37 -2.94 -1.94 -4.01
N GLY A 38 -3.12 -1.12 -2.98
CA GLY A 38 -3.67 -1.53 -1.69
C GLY A 38 -2.60 -1.99 -0.68
N THR A 39 -2.98 -1.90 0.60
CA THR A 39 -2.13 -2.24 1.74
C THR A 39 -2.15 -3.72 2.07
N SER A 40 -1.23 -4.18 2.92
CA SER A 40 -1.25 -5.55 3.48
C SER A 40 -2.61 -5.92 4.09
N ALA A 41 -3.31 -4.98 4.74
CA ALA A 41 -4.64 -5.21 5.29
C ALA A 41 -5.69 -5.53 4.21
N HIS A 42 -5.64 -4.88 3.04
CA HIS A 42 -6.51 -5.19 1.92
C HIS A 42 -6.28 -6.64 1.45
N TRP A 43 -5.02 -7.06 1.34
CA TRP A 43 -4.66 -8.41 0.94
C TRP A 43 -5.02 -9.46 2.01
N GLN A 44 -4.81 -9.16 3.30
CA GLN A 44 -5.21 -10.05 4.40
C GLN A 44 -6.71 -10.32 4.40
N MET A 45 -7.52 -9.26 4.23
CA MET A 45 -8.96 -9.39 4.14
C MET A 45 -9.37 -10.23 2.94
N ARG A 46 -8.73 -10.04 1.78
CA ARG A 46 -9.01 -10.83 0.57
C ARG A 46 -8.59 -12.31 0.74
N THR A 47 -7.39 -12.57 1.25
CA THR A 47 -6.90 -13.92 1.59
C THR A 47 -7.88 -14.65 2.53
N TYR A 48 -8.36 -13.96 3.56
CA TYR A 48 -9.34 -14.51 4.50
C TYR A 48 -10.67 -14.82 3.81
N GLN A 49 -11.20 -13.87 3.03
CA GLN A 49 -12.45 -14.03 2.28
C GLN A 49 -12.38 -15.19 1.29
N ASP A 50 -11.26 -15.33 0.57
CA ASP A 50 -11.06 -16.43 -0.37
C ASP A 50 -10.94 -17.78 0.34
N ALA A 51 -10.27 -17.82 1.50
CA ALA A 51 -10.14 -19.05 2.28
C ALA A 51 -11.51 -19.55 2.79
N ILE A 52 -12.38 -18.66 3.26
CA ILE A 52 -13.73 -19.04 3.73
C ILE A 52 -14.69 -19.36 2.57
N ALA A 53 -14.42 -18.84 1.36
CA ALA A 53 -15.17 -19.16 0.14
C ALA A 53 -14.71 -20.47 -0.53
N GLY A 54 -13.61 -21.08 -0.06
CA GLY A 54 -13.02 -22.29 -0.66
C GLY A 54 -12.08 -22.03 -1.85
N ASN A 55 -11.73 -20.77 -2.10
CA ASN A 55 -10.83 -20.33 -3.19
C ASN A 55 -9.36 -20.36 -2.74
N TYR A 56 -8.85 -21.54 -2.38
CA TYR A 56 -7.51 -21.68 -1.82
C TYR A 56 -6.38 -21.20 -2.75
N GLY A 57 -6.55 -21.33 -4.07
CA GLY A 57 -5.58 -20.83 -5.05
C GLY A 57 -5.43 -19.31 -5.03
N ASP A 58 -6.55 -18.59 -4.98
CA ASP A 58 -6.58 -17.12 -4.92
C ASP A 58 -6.06 -16.62 -3.57
N SER A 59 -6.39 -17.33 -2.48
CA SER A 59 -5.88 -17.04 -1.14
C SER A 59 -4.34 -17.05 -1.08
N LEU A 60 -3.70 -18.03 -1.72
CA LEU A 60 -2.24 -18.13 -1.80
C LEU A 60 -1.62 -17.00 -2.65
N LEU A 61 -2.24 -16.66 -3.78
CA LEU A 61 -1.79 -15.54 -4.62
C LEU A 61 -1.86 -14.21 -3.87
N ASN A 62 -2.94 -13.97 -3.12
CA ASN A 62 -3.06 -12.79 -2.28
C ASN A 62 -2.04 -12.75 -1.14
N ALA A 63 -1.70 -13.91 -0.56
CA ALA A 63 -0.67 -14.00 0.47
C ALA A 63 0.72 -13.63 -0.06
N LEU A 64 1.04 -13.96 -1.31
CA LEU A 64 2.28 -13.53 -1.95
C LEU A 64 2.32 -12.01 -2.18
N ASN A 65 1.22 -11.42 -2.63
CA ASN A 65 1.13 -9.96 -2.85
C ASN A 65 1.29 -9.15 -1.54
N MET A 66 0.91 -9.73 -0.40
CA MET A 66 1.08 -9.14 0.93
C MET A 66 2.55 -8.94 1.31
N ALA A 67 3.47 -9.78 0.81
CA ALA A 67 4.90 -9.68 1.12
C ALA A 67 5.61 -8.52 0.39
N PHE A 68 4.95 -7.94 -0.62
CA PHE A 68 5.52 -6.87 -1.44
C PHE A 68 4.85 -5.51 -1.20
N CYS A 69 3.70 -5.46 -0.48
CA CYS A 69 3.31 -4.50 0.59
C CYS A 69 4.34 -3.45 1.01
#